data_AF-A0ABD7V4S8-F1
#
_entry.id   AF-A0ABD7V4S8-F1
#
_cell.length_a   1.000
_cell.length_b   1.000
_cell.length_c   1.000
_cell.angle_alpha   90.00
_cell.angle_beta   90.00
_cell.angle_gamma   90.00
#
_symmetry.space_group_name_H-M   'P 1'
#
loop_
_entity.id
_entity.type
_entity.pdbx_description
1 polymer ?
#
loop_
_entity_poly.entity_id
_entity_poly.type
_entity_poly.pdbx_seq_one_letter_code
_entity_poly.pdbx_strand_id
1 'polypeptide(L)'
;MSRGGSVVRPAGPAPEGWPDAGASSALSGAAERGELARLVDPASPLVPILDAAGCRFLRPLHAHVIGRPGTGRDTMVRALRERLRLTATGPADGAGADADADLWVLVLAGPPRHADHDLLRSAPADRTLVVLGKADTHPDWDTAVAVARRWSTRLGTPVHVVSQLLACADLDDRMFTALTELAAAGAEMPSMAGRFLVGRPGSAERAVREALLRRIDAFGVDTALSLLAEGSDAADAASLNRTLHALSGVHDLAGPIGERVALVRRRREDEIRAELERAAARGLDRDGAERLLATGGVA
;
A
#
# COMPACT_ATOMS: atom_id res chain seq x y z
N MET A 1 -15.58 -40.58 6.03
CA MET A 1 -14.28 -40.74 6.73
C MET A 1 -14.02 -39.47 7.52
N SER A 2 -14.23 -39.54 8.84
CA SER A 2 -14.03 -38.42 9.77
C SER A 2 -12.54 -38.21 10.01
N ARG A 3 -12.06 -36.95 9.93
CA ARG A 3 -10.78 -36.54 10.51
C ARG A 3 -11.01 -35.28 11.35
N GLY A 4 -10.77 -35.43 12.64
CA GLY A 4 -10.99 -34.42 13.67
C GLY A 4 -10.02 -33.26 13.56
N GLY A 5 -10.54 -32.05 13.77
CA GLY A 5 -9.76 -30.84 13.96
C GLY A 5 -9.13 -30.82 15.35
N SER A 6 -7.80 -30.79 15.41
CA SER A 6 -7.06 -30.43 16.62
C SER A 6 -7.03 -28.92 16.73
N VAL A 7 -7.82 -28.37 17.64
CA VAL A 7 -7.77 -26.96 18.04
C VAL A 7 -6.47 -26.72 18.79
N VAL A 8 -5.54 -26.00 18.18
CA VAL A 8 -4.38 -25.43 18.88
C VAL A 8 -4.92 -24.33 19.80
N ARG A 9 -4.94 -24.59 21.11
CA ARG A 9 -5.15 -23.56 22.13
C ARG A 9 -3.98 -22.57 22.11
N PRO A 10 -4.20 -21.26 22.30
CA PRO A 10 -3.09 -20.35 22.51
C PRO A 10 -2.35 -20.71 23.80
N ALA A 11 -1.03 -20.57 23.72
CA ALA A 11 -0.05 -20.82 24.76
C ALA A 11 -0.36 -20.02 26.04
N GLY A 12 0.11 -20.57 27.17
CA GLY A 12 -0.15 -20.10 28.53
C GLY A 12 0.30 -18.66 28.85
N PRO A 13 0.16 -18.24 30.12
CA PRO A 13 0.44 -16.87 30.52
C PRO A 13 1.86 -16.46 30.17
N ALA A 14 2.02 -15.19 29.77
CA ALA A 14 3.30 -14.60 29.45
C ALA A 14 4.27 -14.77 30.64
N PRO A 15 5.57 -15.03 30.38
CA PRO A 15 6.57 -15.13 31.44
C PRO A 15 6.66 -13.81 32.23
N GLU A 16 6.78 -13.93 33.56
CA GLU A 16 7.00 -12.80 34.47
C GLU A 16 8.22 -11.97 34.03
N GLY A 17 8.01 -10.65 33.84
CA GLY A 17 9.06 -9.69 33.51
C GLY A 17 8.96 -9.00 32.15
N TRP A 18 7.93 -9.27 31.35
CA TRP A 18 7.59 -8.42 30.20
C TRP A 18 6.66 -7.26 30.61
N PRO A 19 6.93 -6.01 30.19
CA PRO A 19 6.00 -4.91 30.43
C PRO A 19 4.67 -5.24 29.76
N ASP A 20 3.60 -5.04 30.52
CA ASP A 20 2.22 -5.34 30.18
C ASP A 20 1.88 -4.85 28.76
N ALA A 21 1.67 -5.77 27.83
CA ALA A 21 1.03 -5.48 26.56
C ALA A 21 -0.48 -5.39 26.81
N GLY A 22 -0.96 -4.36 27.54
CA GLY A 22 -2.35 -4.39 27.99
C GLY A 22 -2.97 -3.18 28.67
N ALA A 23 -2.24 -2.11 29.00
CA ALA A 23 -2.86 -0.87 29.49
C ALA A 23 -2.55 0.27 28.52
N SER A 24 -3.56 0.74 27.78
CA SER A 24 -3.45 1.99 27.03
C SER A 24 -3.14 3.10 28.03
N SER A 25 -1.95 3.70 27.90
CA SER A 25 -1.56 4.80 28.79
C SER A 25 -2.54 5.96 28.64
N ALA A 26 -2.70 6.79 29.67
CA ALA A 26 -3.55 7.98 29.55
C ALA A 26 -3.08 8.92 28.42
N LEU A 27 -1.77 8.94 28.13
CA LEU A 27 -1.17 9.54 26.94
C LEU A 27 -1.71 8.93 25.65
N SER A 28 -1.67 7.60 25.51
CA SER A 28 -2.21 6.89 24.34
C SER A 28 -3.71 7.17 24.15
N GLY A 29 -4.49 7.10 25.22
CA GLY A 29 -5.93 7.39 25.18
C GLY A 29 -6.23 8.84 24.82
N ALA A 30 -5.45 9.80 25.34
CA ALA A 30 -5.59 11.21 24.99
C ALA A 30 -5.16 11.47 23.53
N ALA A 31 -4.11 10.80 23.04
CA ALA A 31 -3.68 10.89 21.64
C ALA A 31 -4.78 10.42 20.69
N GLU A 32 -5.45 9.30 20.99
CA GLU A 32 -6.58 8.78 20.21
C GLU A 32 -7.78 9.71 20.16
N ARG A 33 -7.99 10.54 21.20
CA ARG A 33 -9.07 11.54 21.24
C ARG A 33 -8.66 12.91 20.72
N GLY A 34 -7.38 13.13 20.42
CA GLY A 34 -6.85 14.45 20.06
C GLY A 34 -6.84 15.42 21.24
N GLU A 35 -6.63 14.91 22.45
CA GLU A 35 -6.75 15.64 23.71
C GLU A 35 -5.41 15.73 24.46
N LEU A 36 -4.28 15.46 23.81
CA LEU A 36 -2.97 15.46 24.46
C LEU A 36 -2.67 16.78 25.20
N ALA A 37 -2.98 17.92 24.60
CA ALA A 37 -2.76 19.22 25.24
C ALA A 37 -3.63 19.44 26.50
N ARG A 38 -4.72 18.68 26.71
CA ARG A 38 -5.54 18.76 27.93
C ARG A 38 -4.89 18.07 29.13
N LEU A 39 -3.78 17.37 28.93
CA LEU A 39 -3.02 16.74 30.01
C LEU A 39 -2.12 17.72 30.76
N VAL A 40 -2.00 18.97 30.28
CA VAL A 40 -1.17 20.02 30.90
C VAL A 40 -1.99 21.27 31.16
N ASP A 41 -1.45 22.19 31.96
CA ASP A 41 -2.03 23.52 32.14
C ASP A 41 -2.12 24.25 30.78
N PRO A 42 -3.21 24.96 30.45
CA PRO A 42 -3.35 25.68 29.19
C PRO A 42 -2.27 26.75 28.94
N ALA A 43 -1.62 27.26 29.98
CA ALA A 43 -0.50 28.19 29.89
C ALA A 43 0.85 27.48 29.71
N SER A 44 0.89 26.15 29.75
CA SER A 44 2.13 25.37 29.60
C SER A 44 2.73 25.56 28.20
N PRO A 45 4.05 25.78 28.09
CA PRO A 45 4.75 25.78 26.81
C PRO A 45 4.72 24.41 26.09
N LEU A 46 4.22 23.34 26.73
CA LEU A 46 4.04 22.02 26.10
C LEU A 46 2.80 21.94 25.20
N VAL A 47 1.81 22.82 25.37
CA VAL A 47 0.56 22.82 24.58
C VAL A 47 0.83 22.73 23.06
N PRO A 48 1.62 23.62 22.44
CA PRO A 48 1.87 23.54 20.99
C PRO A 48 2.63 22.28 20.56
N ILE A 49 3.46 21.70 21.44
CA ILE A 49 4.19 20.45 21.16
C ILE A 49 3.22 19.27 21.17
N LEU A 50 2.36 19.20 22.18
CA LEU A 50 1.36 18.15 22.35
C LEU A 50 0.27 18.21 21.28
N ASP A 51 -0.14 19.41 20.85
CA ASP A 51 -1.07 19.60 19.73
C ASP A 51 -0.45 19.11 18.41
N ALA A 52 0.80 19.48 18.12
CA ALA A 52 1.49 19.01 16.92
C ALA A 52 1.67 17.48 16.93
N ALA A 53 2.06 16.92 18.08
CA ALA A 53 2.21 15.47 18.24
C ALA A 53 0.86 14.74 18.13
N GLY A 54 -0.22 15.31 18.66
CA GLY A 54 -1.59 14.78 18.55
C GLY A 54 -2.10 14.79 17.11
N CYS A 55 -1.90 15.89 16.38
CA CYS A 55 -2.20 15.98 14.96
C CYS A 55 -1.43 14.91 14.16
N ARG A 56 -0.14 14.71 14.47
CA ARG A 56 0.69 13.67 13.83
C ARG A 56 0.22 12.26 14.19
N PHE A 57 -0.22 12.04 15.42
CA PHE A 57 -0.73 10.75 15.88
C PHE A 57 -2.01 10.35 15.15
N LEU A 58 -2.92 11.30 14.95
CA LEU A 58 -4.24 11.06 14.35
C LEU A 58 -4.27 11.08 12.82
N ARG A 59 -3.18 11.52 12.16
CA ARG A 59 -3.16 11.60 10.70
C ARG A 59 -3.41 10.23 10.03
N PRO A 60 -4.01 10.17 8.83
CA PRO A 60 -4.14 8.92 8.09
C PRO A 60 -2.80 8.21 7.88
N LEU A 61 -2.84 6.89 7.65
CA LEU A 61 -1.64 6.11 7.33
C LEU A 61 -0.99 6.65 6.05
N HIS A 62 0.31 6.99 6.12
CA HIS A 62 1.07 7.50 4.99
C HIS A 62 2.06 6.44 4.48
N ALA A 63 1.84 5.94 3.26
CA ALA A 63 2.73 5.02 2.58
C ALA A 63 3.76 5.76 1.70
N HIS A 64 5.01 5.32 1.70
CA HIS A 64 6.04 5.80 0.78
C HIS A 64 6.48 4.68 -0.14
N VAL A 65 6.35 4.91 -1.45
CA VAL A 65 6.66 3.93 -2.48
C VAL A 65 8.10 4.10 -2.95
N ILE A 66 8.88 3.05 -2.79
CA ILE A 66 10.29 2.98 -3.20
C ILE A 66 10.49 1.89 -4.26
N GLY A 67 11.65 1.93 -4.93
CA GLY A 67 12.02 0.97 -5.96
C GLY A 67 12.95 1.59 -6.99
N ARG A 68 13.47 0.76 -7.89
CA ARG A 68 14.29 1.24 -9.00
C ARG A 68 13.48 2.08 -10.00
N PRO A 69 14.14 2.98 -10.76
CA PRO A 69 13.52 3.62 -11.91
C PRO A 69 12.90 2.59 -12.87
N GLY A 70 11.69 2.89 -13.37
CA GLY A 70 10.97 2.02 -14.32
C GLY A 70 10.21 0.84 -13.70
N THR A 71 10.18 0.67 -12.38
CA THR A 71 9.41 -0.43 -11.74
C THR A 71 7.91 -0.16 -11.60
N GLY A 72 7.43 1.04 -11.96
CA GLY A 72 6.00 1.41 -11.84
C GLY A 72 5.64 2.05 -10.50
N ARG A 73 6.58 2.75 -9.85
CA ARG A 73 6.39 3.40 -8.54
C ARG A 73 5.23 4.40 -8.53
N ASP A 74 5.17 5.29 -9.51
CA ASP A 74 4.12 6.32 -9.57
C ASP A 74 2.73 5.69 -9.83
N THR A 75 2.68 4.63 -10.64
CA THR A 75 1.47 3.83 -10.83
C THR A 75 1.07 3.13 -9.53
N MET A 76 2.03 2.64 -8.75
CA MET A 76 1.75 2.06 -7.42
C MET A 76 1.20 3.10 -6.45
N VAL A 77 1.78 4.30 -6.40
CA VAL A 77 1.24 5.43 -5.60
C VAL A 77 -0.21 5.69 -5.96
N ARG A 78 -0.50 5.79 -7.27
CA ARG A 78 -1.87 5.98 -7.77
C ARG A 78 -2.78 4.82 -7.35
N ALA A 79 -2.35 3.57 -7.51
CA ALA A 79 -3.13 2.39 -7.14
C ALA A 79 -3.46 2.36 -5.63
N LEU A 80 -2.50 2.68 -4.77
CA LEU A 80 -2.72 2.76 -3.31
C LEU A 80 -3.74 3.85 -2.94
N ARG A 81 -3.64 5.03 -3.56
CA ARG A 81 -4.58 6.13 -3.36
C ARG A 81 -5.99 5.77 -3.84
N GLU A 82 -6.11 5.18 -5.03
CA GLU A 82 -7.40 4.93 -5.67
C GLU A 82 -8.12 3.66 -5.20
N ARG A 83 -7.38 2.62 -4.79
CA ARG A 83 -7.95 1.31 -4.42
C ARG A 83 -8.01 1.08 -2.92
N LEU A 84 -7.01 1.57 -2.19
CA LEU A 84 -6.93 1.40 -0.73
C LEU A 84 -7.21 2.69 0.04
N ARG A 85 -7.44 3.82 -0.67
CA ARG A 85 -7.69 5.14 -0.07
C ARG A 85 -6.58 5.57 0.90
N LEU A 86 -5.36 5.15 0.63
CA LEU A 86 -4.19 5.50 1.44
C LEU A 86 -3.60 6.82 0.98
N THR A 87 -3.14 7.62 1.94
CA THR A 87 -2.18 8.67 1.63
C THR A 87 -0.89 7.97 1.20
N ALA A 88 -0.43 8.23 -0.02
CA ALA A 88 0.80 7.63 -0.52
C ALA A 88 1.66 8.69 -1.20
N THR A 89 2.98 8.62 -1.05
CA THR A 89 3.96 9.41 -1.80
C THR A 89 4.95 8.50 -2.51
N GLY A 90 5.65 9.04 -3.49
CA GLY A 90 6.68 8.35 -4.23
C GLY A 90 7.73 9.31 -4.79
N PRO A 91 8.51 8.85 -5.78
CA PRO A 91 9.65 9.58 -6.32
C PRO A 91 9.30 10.94 -6.94
N ALA A 92 8.10 11.06 -7.51
CA ALA A 92 7.62 12.28 -8.13
C ALA A 92 7.30 13.41 -7.12
N ASP A 93 7.12 13.07 -5.83
CA ASP A 93 6.74 14.04 -4.79
C ASP A 93 7.94 14.82 -4.21
N GLY A 94 9.15 14.56 -4.69
CA GLY A 94 10.35 15.32 -4.34
C GLY A 94 11.09 14.85 -3.07
N ALA A 95 12.16 15.57 -2.73
CA ALA A 95 13.01 15.25 -1.58
C ALA A 95 12.25 15.49 -0.26
N GLY A 96 12.40 14.57 0.70
CA GLY A 96 11.74 14.64 2.00
C GLY A 96 10.30 14.12 2.02
N ALA A 97 9.78 13.61 0.89
CA ALA A 97 8.44 13.01 0.80
C ALA A 97 8.26 11.73 1.66
N ASP A 98 9.36 11.21 2.23
CA ASP A 98 9.45 10.05 3.11
C ASP A 98 9.58 10.42 4.61
N ALA A 99 9.86 11.68 4.95
CA ALA A 99 10.04 12.14 6.34
C ALA A 99 8.83 11.78 7.23
N ASP A 100 7.67 11.75 6.59
CA ASP A 100 6.38 11.53 7.19
C ASP A 100 5.81 10.13 6.89
N ALA A 101 6.60 9.22 6.34
CA ALA A 101 6.14 7.88 6.03
C ALA A 101 5.95 7.03 7.29
N ASP A 102 4.84 6.31 7.32
CA ASP A 102 4.54 5.28 8.30
C ASP A 102 4.83 3.88 7.75
N LEU A 103 4.65 3.68 6.43
CA LEU A 103 4.78 2.41 5.72
C LEU A 103 5.64 2.59 4.47
N TRP A 104 6.51 1.63 4.16
CA TRP A 104 7.30 1.60 2.92
C TRP A 104 6.78 0.50 2.02
N VAL A 105 6.63 0.80 0.73
CA VAL A 105 6.24 -0.19 -0.28
C VAL A 105 7.34 -0.28 -1.32
N LEU A 106 8.14 -1.35 -1.26
CA LEU A 106 9.21 -1.63 -2.22
C LEU A 106 8.64 -2.35 -3.43
N VAL A 107 8.70 -1.70 -4.59
CA VAL A 107 8.21 -2.23 -5.86
C VAL A 107 9.34 -2.89 -6.66
N LEU A 108 9.24 -4.21 -6.81
CA LEU A 108 10.04 -5.01 -7.72
C LEU A 108 9.32 -5.14 -9.07
N ALA A 109 10.06 -5.23 -10.18
CA ALA A 109 9.50 -5.46 -11.52
C ALA A 109 10.06 -6.74 -12.17
N GLY A 110 10.59 -7.65 -11.37
CA GLY A 110 11.33 -8.83 -11.81
C GLY A 110 12.34 -9.27 -10.75
N PRO A 111 13.37 -10.05 -11.13
CA PRO A 111 14.41 -10.47 -10.21
C PRO A 111 15.04 -9.29 -9.45
N PRO A 112 15.10 -9.34 -8.10
CA PRO A 112 15.79 -8.34 -7.29
C PRO A 112 17.24 -8.16 -7.76
N ARG A 113 17.65 -6.90 -7.91
CA ARG A 113 19.01 -6.49 -8.23
C ARG A 113 19.67 -5.88 -6.99
N HIS A 114 20.97 -5.63 -7.08
CA HIS A 114 21.74 -5.02 -5.98
C HIS A 114 21.06 -3.76 -5.40
N ALA A 115 20.62 -2.84 -6.24
CA ALA A 115 19.92 -1.64 -5.78
C ALA A 115 18.57 -1.92 -5.11
N ASP A 116 17.88 -3.02 -5.42
CA ASP A 116 16.66 -3.42 -4.70
C ASP A 116 17.01 -3.91 -3.28
N HIS A 117 18.13 -4.62 -3.13
CA HIS A 117 18.63 -5.02 -1.82
C HIS A 117 19.08 -3.83 -0.98
N ASP A 118 19.71 -2.83 -1.59
CA ASP A 118 20.13 -1.60 -0.90
C ASP A 118 18.92 -0.85 -0.37
N LEU A 119 17.89 -0.67 -1.20
CA LEU A 119 16.63 -0.06 -0.82
C LEU A 119 15.96 -0.82 0.34
N LEU A 120 15.89 -2.14 0.24
CA LEU A 120 15.31 -2.98 1.30
C LEU A 120 16.08 -2.86 2.61
N ARG A 121 17.42 -2.78 2.58
CA ARG A 121 18.26 -2.61 3.77
C ARG A 121 18.16 -1.22 4.38
N SER A 122 17.96 -0.18 3.57
CA SER A 122 17.78 1.18 4.06
C SER A 122 16.39 1.44 4.63
N ALA A 123 15.39 0.69 4.17
CA ALA A 123 14.03 0.85 4.62
C ALA A 123 13.81 0.19 5.99
N PRO A 124 12.85 0.66 6.80
CA PRO A 124 12.61 0.09 8.12
C PRO A 124 11.91 -1.28 7.99
N ALA A 125 12.56 -2.33 8.49
CA ALA A 125 12.18 -3.71 8.23
C ALA A 125 10.77 -4.11 8.72
N ASP A 126 10.35 -3.56 9.87
CA ASP A 126 9.08 -3.84 10.55
C ASP A 126 7.86 -3.22 9.85
N ARG A 127 8.08 -2.26 8.96
CA ARG A 127 7.04 -1.49 8.25
C ARG A 127 7.34 -1.34 6.77
N THR A 128 8.10 -2.27 6.21
CA THR A 128 8.30 -2.42 4.77
C THR A 128 7.43 -3.56 4.24
N LEU A 129 6.74 -3.31 3.14
CA LEU A 129 6.06 -4.30 2.30
C LEU A 129 6.81 -4.42 0.98
N VAL A 130 7.06 -5.65 0.54
CA VAL A 130 7.67 -5.91 -0.76
C VAL A 130 6.60 -6.40 -1.71
N VAL A 131 6.54 -5.80 -2.90
CA VAL A 131 5.61 -6.21 -3.95
C VAL A 131 6.37 -6.59 -5.22
N LEU A 132 5.96 -7.70 -5.83
CA LEU A 132 6.25 -7.98 -7.23
C LEU A 132 5.19 -7.27 -8.07
N GLY A 133 5.54 -6.08 -8.53
CA GLY A 133 4.75 -5.31 -9.47
C GLY A 133 4.81 -5.88 -10.88
N LYS A 134 3.98 -5.31 -11.76
CA LYS A 134 3.85 -5.73 -13.17
C LYS A 134 3.53 -7.21 -13.34
N ALA A 135 2.67 -7.75 -12.48
CA ALA A 135 2.21 -9.13 -12.59
C ALA A 135 1.65 -9.45 -13.99
N ASP A 136 1.06 -8.45 -14.64
CA ASP A 136 0.58 -8.45 -16.04
C ASP A 136 1.65 -8.69 -17.10
N THR A 137 2.94 -8.65 -16.76
CA THR A 137 4.04 -8.97 -17.69
C THR A 137 4.47 -10.43 -17.64
N HIS A 138 3.90 -11.22 -16.73
CA HIS A 138 4.10 -12.66 -16.67
C HIS A 138 3.11 -13.38 -17.60
N PRO A 139 3.42 -14.61 -18.05
CA PRO A 139 2.52 -15.40 -18.90
C PRO A 139 1.12 -15.60 -18.30
N ASP A 140 1.06 -15.78 -16.98
CA ASP A 140 -0.16 -15.96 -16.21
C ASP A 140 0.08 -15.54 -14.73
N TRP A 141 -1.01 -15.42 -13.98
CA TRP A 141 -0.97 -15.01 -12.58
C TRP A 141 -0.25 -16.02 -11.67
N ASP A 142 -0.42 -17.32 -11.92
CA ASP A 142 0.21 -18.39 -11.14
C ASP A 142 1.74 -18.36 -11.26
N THR A 143 2.24 -18.02 -12.44
CA THR A 143 3.65 -17.79 -12.72
C THR A 143 4.16 -16.58 -11.93
N ALA A 144 3.42 -15.47 -11.90
CA ALA A 144 3.78 -14.31 -11.08
C ALA A 144 3.82 -14.68 -9.58
N VAL A 145 2.86 -15.47 -9.09
CA VAL A 145 2.84 -16.01 -7.71
C VAL A 145 4.05 -16.90 -7.43
N ALA A 146 4.39 -17.81 -8.34
CA ALA A 146 5.57 -18.67 -8.19
C ALA A 146 6.87 -17.86 -8.12
N VAL A 147 6.99 -16.82 -8.97
CA VAL A 147 8.13 -15.89 -8.95
C VAL A 147 8.19 -15.12 -7.64
N ALA A 148 7.07 -14.58 -7.16
CA ALA A 148 7.01 -13.88 -5.87
C ALA A 148 7.39 -14.79 -4.70
N ARG A 149 6.90 -16.04 -4.66
CA ARG A 149 7.29 -17.04 -3.63
C ARG A 149 8.79 -17.34 -3.63
N ARG A 150 9.38 -17.50 -4.82
CA ARG A 150 10.82 -17.69 -4.96
C ARG A 150 11.61 -16.52 -4.37
N TRP A 151 11.16 -15.29 -4.62
CA TRP A 151 11.83 -14.10 -4.10
C TRP A 151 11.57 -13.88 -2.62
N SER A 152 10.38 -14.20 -2.12
CA SER A 152 10.07 -14.20 -0.71
C SER A 152 11.06 -15.07 0.08
N THR A 153 11.30 -16.29 -0.39
CA THR A 153 12.28 -17.21 0.21
C THR A 153 13.70 -16.63 0.22
N ARG A 154 14.11 -15.97 -0.88
CA ARG A 154 15.47 -15.43 -1.03
C ARG A 154 15.69 -14.13 -0.24
N LEU A 155 14.65 -13.32 -0.09
CA LEU A 155 14.71 -12.04 0.62
C LEU A 155 14.42 -12.20 2.12
N GLY A 156 13.82 -13.33 2.53
CA GLY A 156 13.40 -13.56 3.91
C GLY A 156 12.20 -12.69 4.33
N THR A 157 11.45 -12.16 3.38
CA THR A 157 10.28 -11.30 3.61
C THR A 157 9.19 -11.61 2.60
N PRO A 158 7.89 -11.60 2.98
CA PRO A 158 6.80 -11.81 2.04
C PRO A 158 6.87 -10.86 0.84
N VAL A 159 6.66 -11.41 -0.36
CA VAL A 159 6.54 -10.66 -1.62
C VAL A 159 5.13 -10.84 -2.14
N HIS A 160 4.38 -9.74 -2.24
CA HIS A 160 3.00 -9.74 -2.70
C HIS A 160 2.91 -9.45 -4.20
N VAL A 161 2.09 -10.20 -4.93
CA VAL A 161 1.93 -10.02 -6.39
C VAL A 161 0.90 -8.93 -6.65
N VAL A 162 1.24 -7.96 -7.51
CA VAL A 162 0.30 -6.91 -7.94
C VAL A 162 0.50 -6.54 -9.40
N SER A 163 -0.59 -6.17 -10.07
CA SER A 163 -0.58 -5.38 -11.30
C SER A 163 -1.06 -3.97 -11.00
N GLN A 164 -0.13 -3.01 -10.89
CA GLN A 164 -0.52 -1.62 -10.64
C GLN A 164 -1.28 -1.02 -11.82
N LEU A 165 -1.01 -1.50 -13.03
CA LEU A 165 -1.67 -1.00 -14.23
C LEU A 165 -3.15 -1.39 -14.23
N LEU A 166 -3.46 -2.67 -13.99
CA LEU A 166 -4.84 -3.13 -13.87
C LEU A 166 -5.56 -2.46 -12.70
N ALA A 167 -4.87 -2.20 -11.59
CA ALA A 167 -5.46 -1.49 -10.44
C ALA A 167 -5.92 -0.07 -10.80
N CYS A 168 -5.29 0.56 -11.80
CA CYS A 168 -5.59 1.89 -12.30
C CYS A 168 -6.35 1.88 -13.63
N ALA A 169 -6.94 0.74 -14.02
CA ALA A 169 -7.76 0.66 -15.22
C ALA A 169 -8.90 1.70 -15.17
N ASP A 170 -9.05 2.45 -16.26
CA ASP A 170 -9.99 3.55 -16.38
C ASP A 170 -10.48 3.61 -17.83
N LEU A 171 -11.23 2.56 -18.20
CA LEU A 171 -11.86 2.43 -19.51
C LEU A 171 -13.14 3.27 -19.54
N ASP A 172 -13.33 4.01 -20.63
CA ASP A 172 -14.57 4.73 -20.92
C ASP A 172 -15.51 3.89 -21.80
N ASP A 173 -16.74 4.38 -22.01
CA ASP A 173 -17.77 3.67 -22.79
C ASP A 173 -17.35 3.41 -24.23
N ARG A 174 -16.53 4.28 -24.82
CA ARG A 174 -16.01 4.12 -26.18
C ARG A 174 -15.01 2.98 -26.25
N MET A 175 -14.11 2.89 -25.28
CA MET A 175 -13.15 1.79 -25.14
C MET A 175 -13.87 0.48 -24.87
N PHE A 176 -14.87 0.49 -23.98
CA PHE A 176 -15.69 -0.69 -23.71
C PHE A 176 -16.43 -1.18 -24.95
N THR A 177 -17.11 -0.29 -25.68
CA THR A 177 -17.80 -0.63 -26.94
C THR A 177 -16.84 -1.28 -27.93
N ALA A 178 -15.65 -0.70 -28.12
CA ALA A 178 -14.65 -1.27 -29.01
C ALA A 178 -14.14 -2.64 -28.56
N LEU A 179 -13.93 -2.86 -27.26
CA LEU A 179 -13.55 -4.19 -26.74
C LEU A 179 -14.67 -5.21 -26.96
N THR A 180 -15.93 -4.84 -26.76
CA THR A 180 -17.09 -5.70 -26.99
C THR A 180 -17.24 -6.07 -28.46
N GLU A 181 -17.07 -5.11 -29.38
CA GLU A 181 -17.06 -5.37 -30.83
C GLU A 181 -15.92 -6.31 -31.23
N LEU A 182 -14.72 -6.11 -30.68
CA LEU A 182 -13.57 -6.98 -30.92
C LEU A 182 -13.80 -8.39 -30.40
N ALA A 183 -14.31 -8.54 -29.18
CA ALA A 183 -14.64 -9.84 -28.59
C ALA A 183 -15.73 -10.58 -29.40
N ALA A 184 -16.78 -9.87 -29.82
CA ALA A 184 -17.84 -10.43 -30.66
C ALA A 184 -17.33 -10.88 -32.04
N ALA A 185 -16.29 -10.21 -32.56
CA ALA A 185 -15.60 -10.61 -33.78
C ALA A 185 -14.57 -11.75 -33.59
N GLY A 186 -14.40 -12.27 -32.36
CA GLY A 186 -13.40 -13.28 -32.04
C GLY A 186 -11.96 -12.78 -32.17
N ALA A 187 -11.74 -11.47 -31.99
CA ALA A 187 -10.40 -10.91 -32.04
C ALA A 187 -9.60 -11.29 -30.79
N GLU A 188 -8.33 -11.65 -30.99
CA GLU A 188 -7.38 -11.94 -29.93
C GLU A 188 -6.29 -10.87 -29.87
N MET A 189 -5.62 -10.74 -28.72
CA MET A 189 -4.48 -9.85 -28.60
C MET A 189 -3.25 -10.45 -29.33
N PRO A 190 -2.67 -9.76 -30.33
CA PRO A 190 -1.49 -10.27 -31.01
C PRO A 190 -0.26 -10.33 -30.10
N SER A 191 0.65 -11.28 -30.35
CA SER A 191 1.91 -11.43 -29.61
C SER A 191 2.82 -10.19 -29.64
N MET A 192 2.67 -9.32 -30.63
CA MET A 192 3.33 -8.01 -30.67
C MET A 192 2.27 -6.91 -30.55
N ALA A 193 2.34 -6.10 -29.50
CA ALA A 193 1.39 -5.02 -29.24
C ALA A 193 1.23 -4.04 -30.42
N GLY A 194 2.30 -3.77 -31.17
CA GLY A 194 2.24 -2.93 -32.37
C GLY A 194 1.32 -3.46 -33.47
N ARG A 195 1.07 -4.78 -33.54
CA ARG A 195 0.13 -5.39 -34.49
C ARG A 195 -1.33 -5.17 -34.10
N PHE A 196 -1.60 -4.85 -32.84
CA PHE A 196 -2.94 -4.46 -32.40
C PHE A 196 -3.33 -3.08 -32.98
N LEU A 197 -2.35 -2.22 -33.27
CA LEU A 197 -2.57 -0.89 -33.85
C LEU A 197 -2.88 -0.96 -35.35
N VAL A 198 -4.05 -1.50 -35.69
CA VAL A 198 -4.60 -1.50 -37.05
C VAL A 198 -5.27 -0.16 -37.39
N GLY A 199 -5.59 0.03 -38.67
CA GLY A 199 -6.15 1.27 -39.19
C GLY A 199 -5.10 2.31 -39.60
N ARG A 200 -5.52 3.29 -40.41
CA ARG A 200 -4.63 4.38 -40.87
C ARG A 200 -4.21 5.28 -39.68
N PRO A 201 -2.99 5.84 -39.69
CA PRO A 201 -2.60 6.87 -38.73
C PRO A 201 -3.65 7.99 -38.63
N GLY A 202 -4.04 8.34 -37.40
CA GLY A 202 -5.08 9.35 -37.12
C GLY A 202 -6.53 8.86 -37.24
N SER A 203 -6.78 7.60 -37.61
CA SER A 203 -8.14 7.05 -37.64
C SER A 203 -8.73 6.85 -36.23
N ALA A 204 -10.06 6.90 -36.13
CA ALA A 204 -10.77 6.72 -34.87
C ALA A 204 -10.55 5.33 -34.25
N GLU A 205 -10.47 4.27 -35.06
CA GLU A 205 -10.17 2.91 -34.61
C GLU A 205 -8.77 2.86 -33.99
N ARG A 206 -7.76 3.34 -34.74
CA ARG A 206 -6.38 3.36 -34.26
C ARG A 206 -6.24 4.13 -32.95
N ALA A 207 -6.90 5.29 -32.84
CA ALA A 207 -6.88 6.11 -31.64
C ALA A 207 -7.47 5.39 -30.41
N VAL A 208 -8.54 4.60 -30.58
CA VAL A 208 -9.11 3.80 -29.47
C VAL A 208 -8.15 2.69 -29.06
N ARG A 209 -7.56 1.98 -30.02
CA ARG A 209 -6.61 0.91 -29.73
C ARG A 209 -5.32 1.41 -29.07
N GLU A 210 -4.83 2.58 -29.49
CA GLU A 210 -3.72 3.28 -28.83
C GLU A 210 -4.10 3.67 -27.39
N ALA A 211 -5.32 4.15 -27.17
CA ALA A 211 -5.80 4.46 -25.83
C ALA A 211 -5.89 3.20 -24.96
N LEU A 212 -6.46 2.10 -25.46
CA LEU A 212 -6.52 0.81 -24.76
C LEU A 212 -5.14 0.34 -24.31
N LEU A 213 -4.16 0.26 -25.23
CA LEU A 213 -2.79 -0.13 -24.88
C LEU A 213 -2.16 0.82 -23.85
N ARG A 214 -2.45 2.12 -23.92
CA ARG A 214 -1.93 3.08 -22.92
C ARG A 214 -2.57 2.91 -21.54
N ARG A 215 -3.81 2.44 -21.44
CA ARG A 215 -4.54 2.33 -20.16
C ARG A 215 -4.33 0.99 -19.48
N ILE A 216 -4.33 -0.10 -20.24
CA ILE A 216 -4.33 -1.47 -19.70
C ILE A 216 -3.28 -2.38 -20.34
N ASP A 217 -2.50 -1.86 -21.30
CA ASP A 217 -1.47 -2.60 -22.08
C ASP A 217 -2.00 -3.86 -22.78
N ALA A 218 -1.12 -4.60 -23.44
CA ALA A 218 -1.45 -5.83 -24.15
C ALA A 218 -2.14 -6.86 -23.26
N PHE A 219 -1.60 -7.10 -22.05
CA PHE A 219 -2.16 -8.06 -21.11
C PHE A 219 -3.57 -7.70 -20.66
N GLY A 220 -3.82 -6.43 -20.34
CA GLY A 220 -5.14 -6.00 -19.92
C GLY A 220 -6.15 -6.03 -21.08
N VAL A 221 -5.73 -5.71 -22.31
CA VAL A 221 -6.58 -5.89 -23.50
C VAL A 221 -6.94 -7.37 -23.67
N ASP A 222 -5.95 -8.26 -23.61
CA ASP A 222 -6.15 -9.71 -23.73
C ASP A 222 -7.10 -10.26 -22.65
N THR A 223 -6.89 -9.82 -21.40
CA THR A 223 -7.76 -10.15 -20.26
C THR A 223 -9.18 -9.66 -20.50
N ALA A 224 -9.36 -8.42 -20.96
CA ALA A 224 -10.68 -7.86 -21.23
C ALA A 224 -11.40 -8.59 -22.37
N LEU A 225 -10.70 -8.93 -23.45
CA LEU A 225 -11.26 -9.69 -24.57
C LEU A 225 -11.71 -11.09 -24.11
N SER A 226 -10.88 -11.77 -23.32
CA SER A 226 -11.21 -13.10 -22.77
C SER A 226 -12.44 -13.05 -21.87
N LEU A 227 -12.49 -12.09 -20.93
CA LEU A 227 -13.66 -11.89 -20.04
C LEU A 227 -14.95 -11.63 -20.83
N LEU A 228 -14.88 -10.83 -21.90
CA LEU A 228 -16.05 -10.52 -22.73
C LEU A 228 -16.47 -11.73 -23.58
N ALA A 229 -15.51 -12.49 -24.13
CA ALA A 229 -15.78 -13.68 -24.92
C ALA A 229 -16.39 -14.83 -24.10
N GLU A 230 -15.97 -14.98 -22.84
CA GLU A 230 -16.51 -15.97 -21.90
C GLU A 230 -17.90 -15.61 -21.35
N GLY A 231 -18.43 -14.44 -21.70
CA GLY A 231 -19.73 -13.97 -21.23
C GLY A 231 -19.72 -13.50 -19.77
N SER A 232 -18.61 -12.91 -19.31
CA SER A 232 -18.55 -12.29 -17.98
C SER A 232 -19.67 -11.27 -17.77
N ASP A 233 -20.09 -11.06 -16.52
CA ASP A 233 -21.14 -10.12 -16.12
C ASP A 233 -20.80 -8.62 -16.36
N ALA A 234 -19.76 -8.33 -17.14
CA ALA A 234 -19.38 -6.97 -17.50
C ALA A 234 -20.39 -6.36 -18.49
N ALA A 235 -21.45 -5.76 -17.95
CA ALA A 235 -22.50 -5.10 -18.71
C ALA A 235 -22.09 -3.72 -19.27
N ASP A 236 -21.05 -3.10 -18.71
CA ASP A 236 -20.60 -1.74 -19.01
C ASP A 236 -19.11 -1.51 -18.69
N ALA A 237 -18.57 -0.34 -19.06
CA ALA A 237 -17.18 0.02 -18.78
C ALA A 237 -16.85 -0.01 -17.28
N ALA A 238 -17.81 0.39 -16.42
CA ALA A 238 -17.62 0.44 -14.98
C ALA A 238 -17.47 -0.96 -14.36
N SER A 239 -18.27 -1.93 -14.80
CA SER A 239 -18.20 -3.34 -14.37
C SER A 239 -16.96 -4.04 -14.87
N LEU A 240 -16.53 -3.77 -16.11
CA LEU A 240 -15.24 -4.23 -16.62
C LEU A 240 -14.08 -3.66 -15.79
N ASN A 241 -14.06 -2.34 -15.55
CA ASN A 241 -13.04 -1.70 -14.70
C ASN A 241 -12.99 -2.33 -13.31
N ARG A 242 -14.14 -2.55 -12.64
CA ARG A 242 -14.19 -3.23 -11.33
C ARG A 242 -13.57 -4.63 -11.38
N THR A 243 -13.82 -5.38 -12.45
CA THR A 243 -13.26 -6.72 -12.62
C THR A 243 -11.74 -6.68 -12.79
N LEU A 244 -11.23 -5.77 -13.64
CA LEU A 244 -9.79 -5.55 -13.79
C LEU A 244 -9.12 -5.09 -12.48
N HIS A 245 -9.80 -4.23 -11.70
CA HIS A 245 -9.33 -3.82 -10.38
C HIS A 245 -9.24 -5.00 -9.42
N ALA A 246 -10.22 -5.91 -9.43
CA ALA A 246 -10.22 -7.10 -8.60
C ALA A 246 -9.07 -8.06 -8.97
N LEU A 247 -8.79 -8.22 -10.27
CA LEU A 247 -7.69 -9.05 -10.78
C LEU A 247 -6.30 -8.44 -10.51
N SER A 248 -6.22 -7.18 -10.10
CA SER A 248 -4.93 -6.50 -9.90
C SER A 248 -4.12 -6.96 -8.70
N GLY A 249 -4.73 -7.68 -7.74
CA GLY A 249 -4.11 -8.09 -6.48
C GLY A 249 -3.80 -6.94 -5.50
N VAL A 250 -4.09 -5.68 -5.83
CA VAL A 250 -3.82 -4.54 -4.94
C VAL A 250 -4.71 -4.58 -3.69
N HIS A 251 -5.94 -5.09 -3.80
CA HIS A 251 -6.83 -5.26 -2.65
C HIS A 251 -6.28 -6.26 -1.62
N ASP A 252 -5.49 -7.24 -2.05
CA ASP A 252 -4.88 -8.25 -1.17
C ASP A 252 -3.80 -7.66 -0.26
N LEU A 253 -3.34 -6.43 -0.54
CA LEU A 253 -2.43 -5.71 0.35
C LEU A 253 -3.11 -5.19 1.62
N ALA A 254 -4.44 -5.13 1.68
CA ALA A 254 -5.15 -4.61 2.84
C ALA A 254 -4.82 -5.37 4.14
N GLY A 255 -4.73 -6.70 4.08
CA GLY A 255 -4.34 -7.54 5.24
C GLY A 255 -2.92 -7.24 5.72
N PRO A 256 -1.89 -7.40 4.88
CA PRO A 256 -0.50 -7.09 5.22
C PRO A 256 -0.26 -5.65 5.70
N ILE A 257 -1.03 -4.68 5.19
CA ILE A 257 -1.02 -3.30 5.66
C ILE A 257 -1.64 -3.22 7.05
N GLY A 258 -2.80 -3.85 7.26
CA GLY A 258 -3.49 -3.92 8.56
C GLY A 258 -2.59 -4.49 9.67
N GLU A 259 -1.82 -5.54 9.37
CA GLU A 259 -0.84 -6.12 10.31
C GLU A 259 0.21 -5.10 10.80
N ARG A 260 0.54 -4.10 9.97
CA ARG A 260 1.53 -3.06 10.29
C ARG A 260 0.93 -1.85 10.99
N VAL A 261 -0.39 -1.66 10.96
CA VAL A 261 -1.06 -0.52 11.60
C VAL A 261 -0.76 -0.47 13.11
N ALA A 262 -0.74 -1.61 13.79
CA ALA A 262 -0.41 -1.67 15.20
C ALA A 262 1.03 -1.22 15.49
N LEU A 263 1.98 -1.57 14.62
CA LEU A 263 3.39 -1.16 14.73
C LEU A 263 3.54 0.34 14.48
N VAL A 264 2.84 0.88 13.47
CA VAL A 264 2.79 2.32 13.20
C VAL A 264 2.21 3.08 14.39
N ARG A 265 1.12 2.57 14.99
CA ARG A 265 0.51 3.20 16.16
C ARG A 265 1.52 3.28 17.31
N ARG A 266 2.17 2.16 17.65
CA ARG A 266 3.22 2.13 18.69
C ARG A 266 4.36 3.12 18.40
N ARG A 267 4.85 3.16 17.15
CA ARG A 267 5.87 4.14 16.75
C ARG A 267 5.42 5.58 16.97
N ARG A 268 4.17 5.92 16.63
CA ARG A 268 3.64 7.27 16.85
C ARG A 268 3.50 7.59 18.35
N GLU A 269 3.21 6.60 19.20
CA GLU A 269 3.25 6.76 20.66
C GLU A 269 4.69 7.04 21.14
N ASP A 270 5.68 6.33 20.61
CA ASP A 270 7.09 6.55 20.93
C ASP A 270 7.58 7.91 20.45
N GLU A 271 7.09 8.40 19.29
CA GLU A 271 7.37 9.75 18.80
C GLU A 271 6.83 10.82 19.77
N ILE A 272 5.61 10.65 20.33
CA ILE A 272 5.07 11.55 21.36
C ILE A 272 6.00 11.59 22.59
N ARG A 273 6.44 10.42 23.07
CA ARG A 273 7.37 10.32 24.20
C ARG A 273 8.68 11.03 23.90
N ALA A 274 9.24 10.82 22.71
CA ALA A 274 10.47 11.46 22.30
C ALA A 274 10.33 13.00 22.17
N GLU A 275 9.16 13.51 21.75
CA GLU A 275 8.90 14.97 21.75
C GLU A 275 8.88 15.52 23.18
N LEU A 276 8.26 14.82 24.13
CA LEU A 276 8.22 15.22 25.54
C LEU A 276 9.62 15.21 26.18
N GLU A 277 10.42 14.18 25.93
CA GLU A 277 11.82 14.11 26.38
C GLU A 277 12.64 15.28 25.83
N ARG A 278 12.47 15.61 24.54
CA ARG A 278 13.13 16.76 23.90
C ARG A 278 12.63 18.10 24.41
N ALA A 279 11.38 18.20 24.88
CA ALA A 279 10.85 19.40 25.51
C ALA A 279 11.44 19.59 26.92
N ALA A 280 11.47 18.51 27.73
CA ALA A 280 12.08 18.50 29.06
C ALA A 280 13.57 18.88 29.00
N ALA A 281 14.32 18.29 28.06
CA ALA A 281 15.73 18.60 27.85
C ALA A 281 15.99 20.07 27.44
N ARG A 282 15.01 20.72 26.79
CA ARG A 282 15.04 22.14 26.44
C ARG A 282 14.55 23.06 27.56
N GLY A 283 14.15 22.51 28.71
CA GLY A 283 13.64 23.26 29.86
C GLY A 283 12.21 23.79 29.67
N LEU A 284 11.46 23.28 28.69
CA LEU A 284 10.07 23.67 28.45
C LEU A 284 9.17 22.86 29.39
N ASP A 285 8.69 23.50 30.46
CA ASP A 285 7.85 22.88 31.51
C ASP A 285 8.35 21.48 31.88
N ARG A 286 9.59 21.46 32.38
CA ARG A 286 10.32 20.22 32.68
C ARG A 286 9.52 19.31 33.63
N ASP A 287 8.94 19.88 34.67
CA ASP A 287 8.17 19.13 35.67
C ASP A 287 6.89 18.54 35.05
N GLY A 288 6.20 19.29 34.19
CA GLY A 288 5.06 18.80 33.43
C GLY A 288 5.42 17.65 32.49
N ALA A 289 6.50 17.81 31.71
CA ALA A 289 6.98 16.79 30.79
C ALA A 289 7.44 15.51 31.52
N GLU A 290 8.27 15.63 32.56
CA GLU A 290 8.75 14.49 33.36
C GLU A 290 7.59 13.76 34.04
N ARG A 291 6.57 14.48 34.52
CA ARG A 291 5.35 13.86 35.09
C ARG A 291 4.61 13.02 34.06
N LEU A 292 4.34 13.56 32.87
CA LEU A 292 3.65 12.83 31.81
C LEU A 292 4.44 11.58 31.37
N LEU A 293 5.76 11.68 31.29
CA LEU A 293 6.65 10.56 30.98
C LEU A 293 6.61 9.47 32.05
N ALA A 294 6.63 9.86 33.33
CA ALA A 294 6.65 8.92 34.46
C ALA A 294 5.31 8.21 34.69
N THR A 295 4.20 8.91 34.50
CA THR A 295 2.85 8.37 34.80
C THR A 295 2.14 7.82 33.57
N GLY A 296 2.74 7.95 32.38
CA GLY A 296 2.04 7.65 31.13
C GLY A 296 0.84 8.57 30.89
N GLY A 297 0.86 9.80 31.42
CA GLY A 297 -0.20 10.80 31.28
C GLY A 297 -1.30 10.78 32.33
N VAL A 298 -1.16 10.00 33.40
CA VAL A 298 -2.09 10.04 34.53
C VAL A 298 -1.77 11.27 35.38
N ALA A 299 -2.81 12.05 35.70
CA ALA A 299 -2.72 13.24 36.55
C ALA A 299 -2.40 12.92 38.01
#